data_AF-A0A839V6D5-F1
#
_entry.id   AF-A0A839V6D5-F1
#
_cell.length_a   1.000
_cell.length_b   1.000
_cell.length_c   1.000
_cell.angle_alpha   90.00
_cell.angle_beta   90.00
_cell.angle_gamma   90.00
#
_symmetry.space_group_name_H-M   'P 1'
#
loop_
_entity.id
_entity.type
_entity.pdbx_description
1 polymer ?
#
loop_
_entity_poly.entity_id
_entity_poly.type
_entity_poly.pdbx_seq_one_letter_code
_entity_poly.pdbx_strand_id
1 'polypeptide(L)'
;MSARPNLIRCRHTREGRLVYAVACRPDALPPVRARDLDAAWDAAREAAAGGVYGPVRQFRFGGAQVGPSGIDLLLGDADACCWAAAVDAIRPLTQPEGLSLLLRLLGLIDAIARWAAPLCRFARDGAELHPMLLEAAALTPLTPEGRLAENSLRAHLAVLPQARPSGGAPARDRKPCASSTPPLSC
;
A
#
# COMPACT_ATOMS: atom_id res chain seq x y z
N MET A 1 -15.16 10.32 -34.84
CA MET A 1 -14.34 9.70 -33.79
C MET A 1 -13.75 10.81 -32.93
N SER A 2 -14.40 11.18 -31.82
CA SER A 2 -13.84 12.18 -30.90
C SER A 2 -12.65 11.58 -30.18
N ALA A 3 -11.47 12.22 -30.31
CA ALA A 3 -10.33 11.93 -29.46
C ALA A 3 -10.79 12.02 -28.00
N ARG A 4 -10.66 10.92 -27.23
CA ARG A 4 -10.89 10.99 -25.78
C ARG A 4 -9.93 12.06 -25.26
N PRO A 5 -10.42 13.11 -24.57
CA PRO A 5 -9.51 14.10 -23.99
C PRO A 5 -8.52 13.37 -23.09
N ASN A 6 -7.23 13.62 -23.30
CA ASN A 6 -6.18 13.01 -22.49
C ASN A 6 -6.39 13.41 -21.03
N LEU A 7 -6.81 12.45 -20.19
CA LEU A 7 -7.17 12.69 -18.79
C LEU A 7 -5.98 13.20 -18.00
N ILE A 8 -4.77 12.80 -18.38
CA ILE A 8 -3.53 13.18 -17.71
C ILE A 8 -2.56 13.73 -18.74
N ARG A 9 -2.00 14.91 -18.46
CA ARG A 9 -0.96 15.55 -19.28
C ARG A 9 0.27 15.79 -18.43
N CYS A 10 1.43 15.35 -18.93
CA CYS A 10 2.71 15.56 -18.25
C CYS A 10 3.53 16.63 -18.98
N ARG A 11 4.24 17.46 -18.21
CA ARG A 11 5.25 18.38 -18.72
C ARG A 11 6.50 18.36 -17.83
N HIS A 12 7.65 18.60 -18.43
CA HIS A 12 8.90 18.88 -17.71
C HIS A 12 8.98 20.37 -17.37
N THR A 13 9.50 20.69 -16.19
CA THR A 13 9.91 22.06 -15.84
C THR A 13 11.41 22.23 -16.09
N ARG A 14 11.89 23.48 -16.09
CA ARG A 14 13.33 23.77 -16.26
C ARG A 14 14.17 23.23 -15.10
N GLU A 15 13.57 23.08 -13.93
CA GLU A 15 14.17 22.59 -12.69
C GLU A 15 14.19 21.05 -12.62
N GLY A 16 13.88 20.33 -13.71
CA GLY A 16 13.90 18.87 -13.75
C GLY A 16 12.70 18.19 -13.08
N ARG A 17 11.68 18.96 -12.68
CA ARG A 17 10.44 18.42 -12.11
C ARG A 17 9.47 17.97 -13.21
N LEU A 18 8.75 16.89 -12.94
CA LEU A 18 7.60 16.45 -13.73
C LEU A 18 6.30 17.04 -13.15
N VAL A 19 5.47 17.67 -13.98
CA VAL A 19 4.16 18.19 -13.57
C VAL A 19 3.05 17.51 -14.37
N TYR A 20 2.17 16.80 -13.66
CA TYR A 20 1.01 16.12 -14.20
C TYR A 20 -0.24 16.97 -13.94
N ALA A 21 -0.95 17.36 -15.00
CA ALA A 21 -2.28 17.92 -14.92
C ALA A 21 -3.30 16.80 -15.13
N VAL A 22 -4.12 16.54 -14.11
CA VAL A 22 -5.09 15.44 -14.06
C VAL A 22 -6.49 16.04 -14.12
N ALA A 23 -7.27 15.68 -15.14
CA ALA A 23 -8.58 16.26 -15.43
C ALA A 23 -9.75 15.58 -14.69
N CYS A 24 -9.44 14.82 -13.64
CA CYS A 24 -10.41 14.18 -12.75
C CYS A 24 -9.95 14.28 -11.29
N ARG A 25 -10.85 13.92 -10.39
CA ARG A 25 -10.55 13.77 -8.97
C ARG A 25 -9.84 12.43 -8.71
N PRO A 26 -9.02 12.31 -7.64
CA PRO A 26 -8.41 11.04 -7.27
C PRO A 26 -9.41 9.89 -7.02
N ASP A 27 -10.55 10.19 -6.39
CA ASP A 27 -11.63 9.22 -6.13
C ASP A 27 -12.32 8.70 -7.41
N ALA A 28 -12.14 9.37 -8.54
CA ALA A 28 -12.64 8.94 -9.85
C ALA A 28 -11.63 8.09 -10.65
N LEU A 29 -10.42 7.86 -10.12
CA LEU A 29 -9.44 6.98 -10.76
C LEU A 29 -9.88 5.51 -10.70
N PRO A 30 -9.60 4.71 -11.74
CA PRO A 30 -10.06 3.33 -11.80
C PRO A 30 -9.42 2.48 -10.68
N PRO A 31 -10.09 1.43 -10.19
CA PRO A 31 -9.45 0.44 -9.33
C PRO A 31 -8.32 -0.28 -10.08
N VAL A 32 -7.41 -0.89 -9.33
CA VAL A 32 -6.29 -1.67 -9.88
C VAL A 32 -6.42 -3.14 -9.52
N ARG A 33 -5.63 -4.00 -10.17
CA ARG A 33 -5.56 -5.43 -9.81
C ARG A 33 -4.56 -5.59 -8.66
N ALA A 34 -4.85 -6.48 -7.71
CA ALA A 34 -3.93 -6.79 -6.60
C ALA A 34 -2.53 -7.17 -7.08
N ARG A 35 -2.45 -8.00 -8.13
CA ARG A 35 -1.17 -8.38 -8.77
C ARG A 35 -0.38 -7.20 -9.34
N ASP A 36 -1.05 -6.15 -9.81
CA ASP A 36 -0.38 -4.97 -10.36
C ASP A 36 0.19 -4.13 -9.20
N LEU A 37 -0.50 -4.11 -8.05
CA LEU A 37 -0.05 -3.45 -6.82
C LEU A 37 1.11 -4.21 -6.14
N ASP A 38 1.07 -5.54 -6.18
CA ASP A 38 2.14 -6.42 -5.71
C ASP A 38 3.43 -6.20 -6.52
N ALA A 39 3.33 -6.25 -7.86
CA ALA A 39 4.46 -5.96 -8.73
C ALA A 39 5.01 -4.53 -8.54
N ALA A 40 4.13 -3.55 -8.28
CA ALA A 40 4.54 -2.18 -7.97
C ALA A 40 5.28 -2.07 -6.64
N TRP A 41 4.83 -2.80 -5.61
CA TRP A 41 5.50 -2.88 -4.32
C TRP A 41 6.91 -3.47 -4.44
N ASP A 42 7.04 -4.59 -5.16
CA ASP A 42 8.33 -5.26 -5.36
C ASP A 42 9.31 -4.37 -6.13
N ALA A 43 8.89 -3.81 -7.27
CA ALA A 43 9.75 -2.94 -8.06
C ALA A 43 10.15 -1.66 -7.30
N ALA A 44 9.25 -1.09 -6.50
CA ALA A 44 9.54 0.07 -5.67
C ALA A 44 10.59 -0.26 -4.60
N ARG A 45 10.53 -1.45 -4.00
CA ARG A 45 11.52 -1.94 -3.04
C ARG A 45 12.87 -2.22 -3.69
N GLU A 46 12.88 -2.88 -4.85
CA GLU A 46 14.11 -3.12 -5.60
C GLU A 46 14.80 -1.82 -6.01
N ALA A 47 14.05 -0.84 -6.51
CA ALA A 47 14.57 0.48 -6.86
C ALA A 47 15.15 1.20 -5.62
N ALA A 48 14.47 1.12 -4.48
CA ALA A 48 14.94 1.73 -3.24
C ALA A 48 16.22 1.06 -2.72
N ALA A 49 16.30 -0.28 -2.77
CA ALA A 49 17.50 -1.03 -2.41
C ALA A 49 18.68 -0.71 -3.34
N GLY A 50 18.40 -0.42 -4.61
CA GLY A 50 19.41 0.02 -5.60
C GLY A 50 19.79 1.49 -5.51
N GLY A 51 19.18 2.29 -4.62
CA GLY A 51 19.44 3.73 -4.51
C GLY A 51 19.02 4.52 -5.76
N VAL A 52 18.04 4.04 -6.51
CA VAL A 52 17.57 4.66 -7.75
C VAL A 52 16.49 5.70 -7.43
N TYR A 53 16.87 6.97 -7.46
CA TYR A 53 15.93 8.06 -7.19
C TYR A 53 15.39 8.68 -8.48
N GLY A 54 14.07 8.84 -8.55
CA GLY A 54 13.39 9.51 -9.66
C GLY A 54 13.38 11.04 -9.52
N PRO A 55 12.93 11.76 -10.57
CA PRO A 55 12.68 13.20 -10.47
C PRO A 55 11.51 13.49 -9.51
N VAL A 56 11.51 14.70 -8.95
CA VAL A 56 10.38 15.27 -8.22
C VAL A 56 9.15 15.31 -9.13
N ARG A 57 8.00 14.93 -8.59
CA ARG A 57 6.73 14.86 -9.32
C ARG A 57 5.66 15.67 -8.61
N GLN A 58 4.94 16.51 -9.36
CA GLN A 58 3.76 17.23 -8.88
C GLN A 58 2.53 16.79 -9.68
N PHE A 59 1.47 16.39 -8.98
CA PHE A 59 0.17 16.07 -9.55
C PHE A 59 -0.82 17.17 -9.18
N ARG A 60 -1.47 17.75 -10.19
CA ARG A 60 -2.49 18.77 -10.03
C ARG A 60 -3.81 18.19 -10.50
N PHE A 61 -4.63 17.78 -9.55
CA PHE A 61 -5.98 17.30 -9.79
C PHE A 61 -6.90 18.51 -9.95
N GLY A 62 -7.53 18.61 -11.12
CA GLY A 62 -8.38 19.73 -11.48
C GLY A 62 -9.40 19.36 -12.55
N GLY A 63 -10.12 20.36 -13.04
CA GLY A 63 -11.17 20.20 -14.05
C GLY A 63 -12.57 20.40 -13.49
N ALA A 64 -13.57 20.36 -14.38
CA ALA A 64 -14.97 20.69 -14.04
C ALA A 64 -15.54 19.86 -12.87
N GLN A 65 -15.02 18.65 -12.65
CA GLN A 65 -15.41 17.73 -11.59
C GLN A 65 -14.83 18.09 -10.20
N VAL A 66 -13.72 18.82 -10.14
CA VAL A 66 -12.99 19.11 -8.89
C VAL A 66 -13.39 20.46 -8.29
N GLY A 67 -14.01 21.34 -9.09
CA GLY A 67 -14.31 22.71 -8.70
C GLY A 67 -13.06 23.61 -8.69
N PRO A 68 -13.19 24.88 -8.27
CA PRO A 68 -12.12 25.89 -8.37
C PRO A 68 -10.91 25.62 -7.46
N SER A 69 -11.06 24.78 -6.44
CA SER A 69 -10.05 24.61 -5.40
C SER A 69 -8.95 23.60 -5.72
N GLY A 70 -9.18 22.65 -6.64
CA GLY A 70 -8.18 21.64 -7.05
C GLY A 70 -7.56 20.86 -5.88
N ILE A 71 -6.67 19.92 -6.19
CA ILE A 71 -5.79 19.29 -5.18
C ILE A 71 -4.41 19.15 -5.80
N ASP A 72 -3.39 19.63 -5.08
CA ASP A 72 -2.00 19.52 -5.46
C ASP A 72 -1.28 18.50 -4.55
N LEU A 73 -0.71 17.47 -5.17
CA LEU A 73 0.15 16.48 -4.50
C LEU A 73 1.57 16.64 -5.01
N LEU A 74 2.53 16.80 -4.09
CA LEU A 74 3.95 16.89 -4.40
C LEU A 74 4.68 15.69 -3.81
N LEU A 75 5.34 14.91 -4.67
CA LEU A 75 6.29 13.88 -4.28
C LEU A 75 7.70 14.47 -4.40
N GLY A 76 8.25 14.87 -3.26
CA GLY A 76 9.53 15.59 -3.18
C GLY A 76 10.59 14.93 -2.31
N ASP A 77 10.20 14.00 -1.43
CA ASP A 77 11.15 13.17 -0.69
C ASP A 77 11.70 12.05 -1.59
N ALA A 78 12.89 11.55 -1.22
CA ALA A 78 13.64 10.60 -2.03
C ALA A 78 12.90 9.27 -2.22
N ASP A 79 12.24 8.77 -1.17
CA ASP A 79 11.51 7.50 -1.20
C ASP A 79 10.29 7.58 -2.13
N ALA A 80 9.47 8.63 -2.00
CA ALA A 80 8.34 8.84 -2.89
C ALA A 80 8.76 9.04 -4.35
N CYS A 81 9.89 9.73 -4.60
CA CYS A 81 10.43 9.90 -5.95
C CYS A 81 10.92 8.56 -6.55
N CYS A 82 11.56 7.72 -5.73
CA CYS A 82 11.98 6.37 -6.08
C CYS A 82 10.77 5.50 -6.45
N TRP A 83 9.78 5.41 -5.58
CA TRP A 83 8.59 4.59 -5.80
C TRP A 83 7.79 5.07 -7.01
N ALA A 84 7.64 6.39 -7.18
CA ALA A 84 6.96 6.93 -8.35
C ALA A 84 7.69 6.59 -9.65
N ALA A 85 9.02 6.58 -9.68
CA ALA A 85 9.77 6.15 -10.86
C ALA A 85 9.62 4.66 -11.13
N ALA A 86 9.66 3.81 -10.10
CA ALA A 86 9.44 2.37 -10.25
C ALA A 86 8.05 2.06 -10.82
N VAL A 87 7.01 2.72 -10.31
CA VAL A 87 5.64 2.56 -10.82
C VAL A 87 5.53 3.06 -12.27
N ASP A 88 6.11 4.22 -12.60
CA ASP A 88 6.08 4.81 -13.95
C ASP A 88 6.75 3.89 -14.99
N ALA A 89 7.76 3.11 -14.58
CA ALA A 89 8.42 2.12 -15.41
C ALA A 89 7.55 0.87 -15.69
N ILE A 90 6.69 0.47 -14.74
CA ILE A 90 5.73 -0.64 -14.92
C ILE A 90 4.53 -0.18 -15.73
N ARG A 91 3.94 0.96 -15.34
CA ARG A 91 2.74 1.53 -15.93
C ARG A 91 2.85 3.05 -15.95
N PRO A 92 2.85 3.67 -17.14
CA PRO A 92 3.04 5.11 -17.26
C PRO A 92 2.05 5.91 -16.41
N LEU A 93 2.54 6.88 -15.65
CA LEU A 93 1.72 7.77 -14.81
C LEU A 93 0.88 8.76 -15.64
N THR A 94 1.10 8.82 -16.95
CA THR A 94 0.22 9.49 -17.92
C THR A 94 -1.05 8.70 -18.20
N GLN A 95 -1.17 7.46 -17.70
CA GLN A 95 -2.36 6.64 -17.76
C GLN A 95 -3.11 6.67 -16.42
N PRO A 96 -4.45 6.75 -16.42
CA PRO A 96 -5.26 6.75 -15.19
C PRO A 96 -4.97 5.55 -14.29
N GLU A 97 -4.75 4.38 -14.88
CA GLU A 97 -4.42 3.15 -14.18
C GLU A 97 -3.03 3.22 -13.51
N GLY A 98 -2.05 3.86 -14.14
CA GLY A 98 -0.71 4.05 -13.56
C GLY A 98 -0.73 5.02 -12.38
N LEU A 99 -1.42 6.16 -12.54
CA LEU A 99 -1.59 7.11 -11.44
C LEU A 99 -2.38 6.50 -10.28
N SER A 100 -3.44 5.76 -10.58
CA SER A 100 -4.22 5.02 -9.59
C SER A 100 -3.36 4.04 -8.78
N LEU A 101 -2.51 3.29 -9.48
CA LEU A 101 -1.57 2.34 -8.90
C LEU A 101 -0.60 3.02 -7.93
N LEU A 102 -0.01 4.15 -8.34
CA LEU A 102 0.89 4.93 -7.50
C LEU A 102 0.21 5.43 -6.22
N LEU A 103 -0.98 6.04 -6.33
CA LEU A 103 -1.69 6.56 -5.14
C LEU A 103 -2.08 5.45 -4.16
N ARG A 104 -2.47 4.29 -4.67
CA ARG A 104 -2.80 3.12 -3.85
C ARG A 104 -1.57 2.56 -3.15
N LEU A 105 -0.42 2.50 -3.84
CA LEU A 105 0.85 2.10 -3.24
C LEU A 105 1.27 3.06 -2.11
N LEU A 106 1.19 4.37 -2.34
CA LEU A 106 1.49 5.39 -1.32
C LEU A 106 0.52 5.30 -0.12
N GLY A 107 -0.78 5.15 -0.39
CA GLY A 107 -1.78 4.98 0.66
C GLY A 107 -1.59 3.70 1.46
N LEU A 108 -1.15 2.62 0.82
CA LEU A 108 -0.82 1.36 1.47
C LEU A 108 0.38 1.53 2.42
N ILE A 109 1.41 2.24 1.99
CA ILE A 109 2.59 2.54 2.81
C ILE A 109 2.21 3.38 4.04
N ASP A 110 1.39 4.43 3.86
CA ASP A 110 0.84 5.23 4.96
C ASP A 110 0.04 4.36 5.94
N ALA A 111 -0.78 3.44 5.44
CA ALA A 111 -1.53 2.50 6.28
C ALA A 111 -0.60 1.56 7.09
N ILE A 112 0.44 1.00 6.45
CA ILE A 112 1.44 0.15 7.11
C ILE A 112 2.16 0.92 8.22
N ALA A 113 2.62 2.13 7.92
CA ALA A 113 3.34 2.97 8.87
C ALA A 113 2.50 3.33 10.11
N ARG A 114 1.18 3.44 9.95
CA ARG A 114 0.28 3.88 11.03
C ARG A 114 -0.34 2.76 11.84
N TRP A 115 -0.79 1.68 11.19
CA TRP A 115 -1.61 0.67 11.87
C TRP A 115 -1.60 -0.72 11.24
N ALA A 116 -1.26 -0.85 9.95
CA ALA A 116 -1.30 -2.14 9.24
C ALA A 116 0.01 -2.93 9.35
N ALA A 117 1.00 -2.45 10.10
CA ALA A 117 2.25 -3.17 10.37
C ALA A 117 2.08 -4.63 10.82
N PRO A 118 1.09 -5.01 11.67
CA PRO A 118 0.87 -6.41 12.04
C PRO A 118 0.47 -7.33 10.87
N LEU A 119 0.04 -6.77 9.74
CA LEU A 119 -0.28 -7.49 8.49
C LEU A 119 0.93 -7.61 7.55
N CYS A 120 2.11 -7.16 8.00
CA CYS A 120 3.37 -7.28 7.29
C CYS A 120 4.26 -8.29 8.01
N ARG A 121 4.90 -9.17 7.25
CA ARG A 121 5.97 -10.02 7.75
C ARG A 121 7.30 -9.35 7.43
N PHE A 122 7.98 -8.86 8.47
CA PHE A 122 9.30 -8.27 8.32
C PHE A 122 10.36 -9.37 8.35
N ALA A 123 11.18 -9.43 7.30
CA ALA A 123 12.34 -10.30 7.15
C ALA A 123 13.60 -9.44 6.93
N ARG A 124 14.78 -10.07 6.93
CA ARG A 124 16.07 -9.37 6.74
C ARG A 124 16.14 -8.64 5.39
N ASP A 125 15.50 -9.20 4.37
CA ASP A 125 15.51 -8.64 3.02
C ASP A 125 14.34 -7.68 2.79
N GLY A 126 13.47 -7.47 3.79
CA GLY A 126 12.42 -6.46 3.79
C GLY A 126 11.06 -6.94 4.27
N ALA A 127 10.00 -6.22 3.89
CA ALA A 127 8.63 -6.51 4.33
C ALA A 127 7.85 -7.27 3.24
N GLU A 128 7.39 -8.46 3.58
CA GLU A 128 6.40 -9.22 2.81
C GLU A 128 5.00 -8.80 3.25
N LEU A 129 4.16 -8.41 2.29
CA LEU A 129 2.79 -7.98 2.57
C LEU A 129 1.85 -9.18 2.55
N HIS A 130 0.91 -9.23 3.51
CA HIS A 130 -0.14 -10.24 3.46
C HIS A 130 -0.99 -10.06 2.18
N PRO A 131 -1.29 -11.13 1.40
CA PRO A 131 -2.01 -11.01 0.13
C PRO A 131 -3.34 -10.25 0.24
N MET A 132 -4.07 -10.44 1.34
CA MET A 132 -5.34 -9.73 1.56
C MET A 132 -5.18 -8.22 1.82
N LEU A 133 -4.02 -7.78 2.31
CA LEU A 133 -3.74 -6.35 2.41
C LEU A 133 -3.60 -5.73 1.01
N LEU A 134 -2.94 -6.44 0.09
CA LEU A 134 -2.81 -6.04 -1.31
C LEU A 134 -4.17 -6.05 -2.03
N GLU A 135 -4.97 -7.10 -1.85
CA GLU A 135 -6.32 -7.17 -2.41
C GLU A 135 -7.23 -6.05 -1.89
N ALA A 136 -7.24 -5.82 -0.58
CA ALA A 136 -8.06 -4.78 0.02
C ALA A 136 -7.61 -3.39 -0.45
N ALA A 137 -6.31 -3.11 -0.51
CA ALA A 137 -5.79 -1.82 -1.00
C ALA A 137 -6.06 -1.60 -2.50
N ALA A 138 -6.04 -2.66 -3.31
CA ALA A 138 -6.34 -2.57 -4.74
C ALA A 138 -7.80 -2.20 -5.01
N LEU A 139 -8.73 -2.72 -4.21
CA LEU A 139 -10.17 -2.52 -4.35
C LEU A 139 -10.71 -1.30 -3.61
N THR A 140 -10.06 -0.91 -2.51
CA THR A 140 -10.52 0.22 -1.69
C THR A 140 -10.59 1.50 -2.54
N PRO A 141 -11.72 2.24 -2.50
CA PRO A 141 -11.81 3.54 -3.15
C PRO A 141 -10.76 4.52 -2.60
N LEU A 142 -10.26 5.39 -3.47
CA LEU A 142 -9.46 6.54 -3.02
C LEU A 142 -10.39 7.60 -2.44
N THR A 143 -9.92 8.34 -1.45
CA THR A 143 -10.57 9.54 -0.97
C THR A 143 -10.40 10.67 -1.99
N PRO A 144 -11.20 11.74 -1.89
CA PRO A 144 -10.98 12.97 -2.66
C PRO A 144 -9.52 13.46 -2.65
N GLU A 145 -8.82 13.28 -1.54
CA GLU A 145 -7.43 13.69 -1.32
C GLU A 145 -6.39 12.69 -1.88
N GLY A 146 -6.84 11.60 -2.51
CA GLY A 146 -5.95 10.59 -3.10
C GLY A 146 -5.35 9.61 -2.10
N ARG A 147 -5.94 9.48 -0.90
CA ARG A 147 -5.55 8.46 0.09
C ARG A 147 -6.43 7.21 -0.05
N LEU A 148 -6.01 6.08 0.50
CA LEU A 148 -6.93 4.95 0.70
C LEU A 148 -7.96 5.33 1.76
N ALA A 149 -9.25 5.07 1.51
CA ALA A 149 -10.30 5.28 2.50
C ALA A 149 -10.12 4.31 3.69
N GLU A 150 -9.54 4.78 4.80
CA GLU A 150 -9.12 3.94 5.94
C GLU A 150 -10.26 3.05 6.46
N ASN A 151 -11.45 3.61 6.66
CA ASN A 151 -12.61 2.86 7.16
C ASN A 151 -13.02 1.73 6.21
N SER A 152 -12.99 1.98 4.90
CA SER A 152 -13.28 0.97 3.88
C SER A 152 -12.20 -0.11 3.83
N LEU A 153 -10.92 0.28 3.91
CA LEU A 153 -9.80 -0.65 3.96
C LEU A 153 -9.90 -1.58 5.19
N ARG A 154 -10.18 -1.03 6.36
CA ARG A 154 -10.41 -1.80 7.59
C ARG A 154 -11.62 -2.72 7.47
N ALA A 155 -12.71 -2.26 6.86
CA ALA A 155 -13.91 -3.09 6.65
C ALA A 155 -13.61 -4.30 5.74
N HIS A 156 -12.83 -4.11 4.66
CA HIS A 156 -12.39 -5.22 3.81
C HIS A 156 -11.54 -6.24 4.57
N LEU A 157 -10.66 -5.77 5.44
CA LEU A 157 -9.81 -6.63 6.25
C LEU A 157 -10.56 -7.29 7.42
N ALA A 158 -11.66 -6.72 7.90
CA ALA A 158 -12.45 -7.28 8.99
C ALA A 158 -13.21 -8.57 8.62
N VAL A 159 -13.39 -8.84 7.31
CA VAL A 159 -14.01 -10.08 6.80
C VAL A 159 -13.06 -11.28 6.92
N LEU A 160 -11.79 -11.05 7.29
CA LEU A 160 -10.81 -12.10 7.56
C LEU A 160 -11.26 -13.01 8.71
N PRO A 161 -11.17 -14.34 8.55
CA PRO A 161 -11.09 -15.23 9.69
C PRO A 161 -9.88 -14.81 10.51
N GLN A 162 -10.11 -14.22 11.69
CA GLN A 162 -9.04 -13.96 12.66
C GLN A 162 -8.33 -15.30 12.89
N ALA A 163 -7.04 -15.37 12.54
CA ALA A 163 -6.23 -16.50 12.98
C ALA A 163 -6.37 -16.55 14.51
N ARG A 164 -6.98 -17.63 15.01
CA ARG A 164 -7.08 -17.84 16.46
C ARG A 164 -5.68 -17.65 17.03
N PRO A 165 -5.49 -16.90 18.13
CA PRO A 165 -4.23 -16.98 18.84
C PRO A 165 -3.99 -18.46 19.09
N SER A 166 -2.83 -18.96 18.66
CA SER A 166 -2.40 -20.33 18.90
C SER A 166 -2.36 -20.53 20.41
N GLY A 167 -3.51 -20.91 20.96
CA GLY A 167 -3.71 -21.18 22.37
C GLY A 167 -2.70 -22.23 22.78
N GLY A 168 -1.96 -21.92 23.84
CA GLY A 168 -0.82 -22.68 24.30
C GLY A 168 -1.09 -24.17 24.36
N ALA A 169 -0.03 -24.93 24.08
CA ALA A 169 0.04 -26.36 24.28
C ALA A 169 -0.62 -26.76 25.61
N PRO A 170 -1.39 -27.87 25.65
CA PRO A 170 -1.98 -28.35 26.89
C PRO A 170 -0.88 -28.59 27.93
N ALA A 171 -1.15 -28.13 29.15
CA ALA A 171 -0.32 -28.33 30.32
C ALA A 171 0.12 -29.79 30.40
N ARG A 172 1.44 -30.00 30.37
CA ARG A 172 2.02 -31.31 30.67
C ARG A 172 1.58 -31.71 32.07
N ASP A 173 0.91 -32.84 32.10
CA ASP A 173 0.51 -33.63 33.25
C ASP A 173 1.66 -33.70 34.28
N ARG A 174 1.59 -32.85 35.31
CA ARG A 174 2.48 -32.96 36.47
C ARG A 174 1.91 -34.08 37.35
N LYS A 175 2.42 -35.29 37.13
CA LYS A 175 2.30 -36.42 38.06
C LYS A 175 2.73 -35.95 39.46
N PRO A 176 1.88 -35.99 40.50
CA PRO A 176 2.34 -35.73 41.86
C PRO A 176 3.20 -36.90 42.34
N CYS A 177 4.40 -36.54 42.82
CA CYS A 177 5.30 -37.45 43.51
C CYS A 177 4.83 -37.57 44.97
N ALA A 178 4.32 -38.74 45.37
CA ALA A 178 4.12 -39.16 46.75
C ALA A 178 3.82 -40.67 46.73
N SER A 179 4.32 -41.56 47.59
CA SER A 179 5.28 -41.52 48.69
C SER A 179 5.48 -42.99 49.04
N SER A 180 6.72 -43.46 49.10
CA SER A 180 7.07 -44.81 49.53
C SER A 180 6.94 -44.94 51.03
N THR A 181 6.08 -45.82 51.53
CA THR A 181 6.23 -46.46 52.85
C THR A 181 5.48 -47.79 52.87
N PRO A 182 6.16 -48.93 53.09
CA PRO A 182 5.57 -50.08 53.74
C PRO A 182 6.01 -50.15 55.22
N PRO A 183 5.16 -50.67 56.12
CA PRO A 183 5.46 -50.74 57.55
C PRO A 183 6.37 -51.91 57.92
N LEU A 184 7.04 -51.71 59.04
CA LEU A 184 7.82 -52.63 59.87
C LEU A 184 7.19 -54.03 60.01
N SER A 185 8.03 -55.07 59.93
CA SER A 185 7.80 -56.36 60.58
C SER A 185 8.84 -56.56 61.68
N CYS A 186 8.36 -57.02 62.84
CA CYS A 186 9.13 -57.48 63.99
C CYS A 186 10.06 -58.66 63.67
#